data_AF-A0A969EH66-F1
#
_entry.id   AF-A0A969EH66-F1
#
_cell.length_a   1.000
_cell.length_b   1.000
_cell.length_c   1.000
_cell.angle_alpha   90.00
_cell.angle_beta   90.00
_cell.angle_gamma   90.00
#
_symmetry.space_group_name_H-M   'P 1'
#
loop_
_entity.id
_entity.type
_entity.pdbx_description
1 polymer ?
#
loop_
_entity_poly.entity_id
_entity_poly.type
_entity_poly.pdbx_seq_one_letter_code
_entity_poly.pdbx_strand_id
1 'polypeptide(L)'
;TGQSISNYFTVVTGTRQPGDRDGPEHMYFVLVDNGRTNLVGGDMQEMLRCIRCGACMNHCPVYQTIGGHAYGWVYPGPMGSVLTPSYVGLENALDLPHAATLCGECGVACPVKIPLPDLLRKLREKQVDRGLRPASERLGIRMWSWFAQRPRLYALAARIAARYLRFQGGGLRMINHLPFGKGWTVGREMPAPPGRTFRDLYAKRKGR
;
A
#
# COMPACT_ATOMS: atom_id res chain seq x y z
N THR A 1 -14.16 0.95 16.41
CA THR A 1 -13.37 1.75 15.44
C THR A 1 -14.30 2.23 14.34
N GLY A 2 -13.96 3.31 13.61
CA GLY A 2 -14.87 3.85 12.59
C GLY A 2 -16.03 4.73 13.10
N GLN A 3 -15.89 5.30 14.31
CA GLN A 3 -16.83 6.31 14.81
C GLN A 3 -16.82 7.56 13.90
N SER A 4 -17.95 8.26 13.82
CA SER A 4 -18.11 9.50 13.03
C SER A 4 -17.46 10.72 13.68
N ILE A 5 -17.04 10.61 14.94
CA ILE A 5 -16.35 11.65 15.71
C ILE A 5 -15.01 11.13 16.25
N SER A 6 -14.06 12.04 16.49
CA SER A 6 -12.81 11.71 17.18
C SER A 6 -13.10 11.21 18.59
N ASN A 7 -12.54 10.05 18.95
CA ASN A 7 -12.56 9.55 20.33
C ASN A 7 -11.37 10.06 21.15
N TYR A 8 -10.46 10.82 20.52
CA TYR A 8 -9.34 11.46 21.20
C TYR A 8 -9.71 12.93 21.43
N PHE A 9 -10.32 13.22 22.58
CA PHE A 9 -10.51 14.57 23.06
C PHE A 9 -9.84 14.71 24.43
N THR A 10 -9.16 15.82 24.62
CA THR A 10 -8.58 16.21 25.91
C THR A 10 -9.27 17.49 26.31
N VAL A 11 -9.92 17.49 27.48
CA VAL A 11 -10.53 18.69 28.04
C VAL A 11 -9.48 19.32 28.96
N VAL A 12 -9.12 20.56 28.66
CA VAL A 12 -8.16 21.34 29.43
C VAL A 12 -8.88 22.57 29.95
N THR A 13 -8.90 22.75 31.27
CA THR A 13 -9.72 23.76 31.97
C THR A 13 -9.02 25.10 32.21
N GLY A 14 -7.79 25.26 31.73
CA GLY A 14 -7.00 26.49 31.90
C GLY A 14 -6.08 26.46 33.13
N THR A 15 -5.64 27.64 33.56
CA THR A 15 -4.81 27.84 34.75
C THR A 15 -5.64 27.74 36.03
N ARG A 16 -5.00 27.43 37.16
CA ARG A 16 -5.66 27.39 38.48
C ARG A 16 -6.32 28.74 38.81
N GLN A 17 -7.51 28.69 39.39
CA GLN A 17 -8.26 29.85 39.88
C GLN A 17 -7.95 30.12 41.36
N PRO A 18 -8.25 31.34 41.86
CA PRO A 18 -8.15 31.62 43.29
C PRO A 18 -9.06 30.68 44.10
N GLY A 19 -8.47 29.94 45.04
CA GLY A 19 -9.18 28.94 45.85
C GLY A 19 -9.01 27.50 45.38
N ASP A 20 -8.47 27.28 44.17
CA ASP A 20 -8.11 25.94 43.72
C ASP A 20 -6.92 25.41 44.51
N ARG A 21 -7.01 24.13 44.90
CA ARG A 21 -6.03 23.47 45.76
C ARG A 21 -4.74 23.09 45.00
N ASP A 22 -4.85 22.86 43.69
CA ASP A 22 -3.75 22.57 42.77
C ASP A 22 -4.03 23.11 41.36
N GLY A 23 -3.06 22.96 40.46
CA GLY A 23 -3.18 23.31 39.04
C GLY A 23 -2.04 24.19 38.52
N PRO A 24 -1.92 24.33 37.18
CA PRO A 24 -0.83 25.07 36.57
C PRO A 24 -1.01 26.59 36.73
N GLU A 25 0.08 27.30 37.02
CA GLU A 25 0.10 28.78 37.05
C GLU A 25 0.09 29.38 35.64
N HIS A 26 0.66 28.65 34.69
CA HIS A 26 0.72 29.05 33.28
C HIS A 26 0.32 27.88 32.38
N MET A 27 -0.36 28.19 31.29
CA MET A 27 -0.73 27.24 30.26
C MET A 27 -0.29 27.76 28.91
N TYR A 28 0.52 26.96 28.20
CA TYR A 28 1.05 27.30 26.89
C TYR A 28 0.52 26.31 25.86
N PHE A 29 0.05 26.83 24.72
CA PHE A 29 -0.35 26.02 23.58
C PHE A 29 0.69 26.16 22.47
N VAL A 30 1.44 25.09 22.20
CA VAL A 30 2.39 25.05 21.09
C VAL A 30 1.73 24.33 19.92
N LEU A 31 1.40 25.08 18.86
CA LEU A 31 0.82 24.52 17.65
C LEU A 31 1.94 24.16 16.67
N VAL A 32 2.08 22.88 16.35
CA VAL A 32 3.10 22.37 15.42
C VAL A 32 2.42 21.93 14.13
N ASP A 33 2.73 22.60 13.01
CA ASP A 33 2.17 22.27 11.70
C ASP A 33 2.82 21.03 11.08
N ASN A 34 4.14 20.89 11.21
CA ASN A 34 4.93 19.80 10.62
C ASN A 34 4.63 19.55 9.13
N GLY A 35 4.39 20.62 8.35
CA GLY A 35 4.07 20.55 6.92
C GLY A 35 2.63 20.19 6.60
N ARG A 36 1.73 20.10 7.59
CA ARG A 36 0.31 19.78 7.38
C ARG A 36 -0.41 20.85 6.56
N THR A 37 -0.05 22.12 6.70
CA THR A 37 -0.67 23.21 5.96
C THR A 37 -0.36 23.12 4.46
N ASN A 38 0.73 22.47 4.04
CA ASN A 38 1.07 22.27 2.63
C ASN A 38 0.06 21.39 1.87
N LEU A 39 -0.80 20.66 2.58
CA LEU A 39 -1.86 19.85 1.96
C LEU A 39 -3.08 20.69 1.59
N VAL A 40 -3.24 21.88 2.16
CA VAL A 40 -4.37 22.79 1.87
C VAL A 40 -4.28 23.26 0.42
N GLY A 41 -5.40 23.20 -0.30
CA GLY A 41 -5.50 23.48 -1.73
C GLY A 41 -4.86 22.43 -2.65
N GLY A 42 -4.15 21.45 -2.08
CA GLY A 42 -3.44 20.43 -2.83
C GLY A 42 -4.24 19.14 -3.06
N ASP A 43 -3.64 18.26 -3.84
CA ASP A 43 -4.23 16.95 -4.18
C ASP A 43 -4.51 16.05 -2.98
N MET A 44 -3.83 16.27 -1.86
CA MET A 44 -3.93 15.48 -0.64
C MET A 44 -4.81 16.15 0.43
N GLN A 45 -5.47 17.28 0.11
CA GLN A 45 -6.28 18.06 1.06
C GLN A 45 -7.31 17.20 1.81
N GLU A 46 -7.91 16.24 1.12
CA GLU A 46 -8.90 15.33 1.70
C GLU A 46 -8.39 14.58 2.94
N MET A 47 -7.07 14.35 3.05
CA MET A 47 -6.47 13.72 4.23
C MET A 47 -6.61 14.55 5.50
N LEU A 48 -6.79 15.88 5.38
CA LEU A 48 -6.95 16.77 6.53
C LEU A 48 -8.25 16.51 7.30
N ARG A 49 -9.18 15.74 6.72
CA ARG A 49 -10.42 15.30 7.40
C ARG A 49 -10.18 14.12 8.33
N CYS A 50 -8.99 13.51 8.34
CA CYS A 50 -8.73 12.29 9.11
C CYS A 50 -8.86 12.54 10.62
N ILE A 51 -9.85 11.88 11.23
CA ILE A 51 -10.10 11.89 12.69
C ILE A 51 -9.42 10.72 13.43
N ARG A 52 -8.49 10.02 12.79
CA ARG A 52 -7.75 8.87 13.35
C ARG A 52 -8.63 7.77 13.97
N CYS A 53 -9.80 7.49 13.40
CA CYS A 53 -10.76 6.51 13.94
C CYS A 53 -10.37 5.02 13.74
N GLY A 54 -9.32 4.76 12.95
CA GLY A 54 -8.77 3.42 12.70
C GLY A 54 -9.55 2.52 11.73
N ALA A 55 -10.68 2.97 11.15
CA ALA A 55 -11.47 2.13 10.23
C ALA A 55 -10.65 1.65 9.03
N CYS A 56 -9.96 2.56 8.34
CA CYS A 56 -9.18 2.22 7.15
C CYS A 56 -8.10 1.15 7.41
N MET A 57 -7.49 1.14 8.60
CA MET A 57 -6.46 0.16 8.96
C MET A 57 -7.06 -1.21 9.21
N ASN A 58 -8.16 -1.27 9.97
CA ASN A 58 -8.81 -2.55 10.32
C ASN A 58 -9.40 -3.26 9.11
N HIS A 59 -9.87 -2.50 8.12
CA HIS A 59 -10.40 -3.05 6.88
C HIS A 59 -9.32 -3.30 5.81
N CYS A 60 -8.08 -2.90 6.04
CA CYS A 60 -7.00 -3.07 5.06
C CYS A 60 -6.40 -4.48 5.17
N PRO A 61 -6.51 -5.32 4.12
CA PRO A 61 -5.95 -6.68 4.16
C PRO A 61 -4.42 -6.68 4.28
N VAL A 62 -3.75 -5.66 3.73
CA VAL A 62 -2.29 -5.50 3.84
C VAL A 62 -1.92 -5.25 5.29
N TYR A 63 -2.51 -4.23 5.93
CA TYR A 63 -2.26 -3.90 7.33
C TYR A 63 -2.55 -5.08 8.27
N GLN A 64 -3.65 -5.80 8.06
CA GLN A 64 -4.00 -7.00 8.83
C GLN A 64 -2.95 -8.12 8.72
N THR A 65 -2.23 -8.19 7.60
CA THR A 65 -1.24 -9.25 7.35
C THR A 65 0.16 -8.88 7.85
N ILE A 66 0.62 -7.65 7.60
CA ILE A 66 2.01 -7.24 7.87
C ILE A 66 2.17 -6.42 9.17
N GLY A 67 1.06 -5.96 9.75
CA GLY A 67 1.06 -5.10 10.93
C GLY A 67 1.52 -3.67 10.66
N GLY A 68 1.55 -2.85 11.72
CA GLY A 68 1.89 -1.43 11.61
C GLY A 68 3.38 -1.14 11.42
N HIS A 69 4.27 -1.96 12.00
CA HIS A 69 5.72 -1.70 11.96
C HIS A 69 6.32 -1.78 10.55
N ALA A 70 5.75 -2.62 9.68
CA ALA A 70 6.21 -2.76 8.31
C ALA A 70 6.05 -1.48 7.46
N TYR A 71 5.26 -0.50 7.92
CA TYR A 71 5.08 0.79 7.25
C TYR A 71 6.22 1.79 7.55
N GLY A 72 7.12 1.51 8.50
CA GLY A 72 8.34 2.30 8.69
C GLY A 72 8.16 3.75 9.15
N TRP A 73 6.96 4.16 9.59
CA TRP A 73 6.69 5.51 10.10
C TRP A 73 5.67 5.49 11.25
N VAL A 74 5.52 6.61 11.97
CA VAL A 74 4.56 6.76 13.07
C VAL A 74 3.09 6.62 12.64
N TYR A 75 2.79 6.78 11.35
CA TYR A 75 1.45 6.59 10.79
C TYR A 75 1.44 5.33 9.92
N PRO A 76 0.75 4.26 10.33
CA PRO A 76 0.67 3.05 9.54
C PRO A 76 -0.64 2.94 8.73
N GLY A 77 -0.73 1.90 7.93
CA GLY A 77 -1.93 1.57 7.15
C GLY A 77 -2.22 2.56 6.02
N PRO A 78 -3.42 2.49 5.40
CA PRO A 78 -3.73 3.27 4.21
C PRO A 78 -3.61 4.79 4.40
N MET A 79 -3.99 5.31 5.57
CA MET A 79 -3.84 6.73 5.91
C MET A 79 -2.37 7.13 6.02
N GLY A 80 -1.56 6.31 6.69
CA GLY A 80 -0.11 6.53 6.81
C GLY A 80 0.58 6.52 5.46
N SER A 81 0.15 5.63 4.57
CA SER A 81 0.65 5.56 3.20
C SER A 81 0.38 6.80 2.35
N VAL A 82 -0.54 7.68 2.76
CA VAL A 82 -0.76 8.98 2.13
C VAL A 82 -0.06 10.11 2.90
N LEU A 83 -0.16 10.12 4.23
CA LEU A 83 0.39 11.20 5.05
C LEU A 83 1.92 11.22 5.08
N THR A 84 2.56 10.07 5.25
CA THR A 84 4.02 9.98 5.35
C THR A 84 4.71 10.60 4.12
N PRO A 85 4.43 10.19 2.86
CA PRO A 85 5.05 10.83 1.70
C PRO A 85 4.68 12.32 1.55
N SER A 86 3.55 12.76 2.12
CA SER A 86 3.15 14.17 2.11
C SER A 86 3.96 15.03 3.08
N TYR A 87 4.44 14.44 4.18
CA TYR A 87 5.24 15.16 5.18
C TYR A 87 6.73 15.10 4.93
N VAL A 88 7.24 13.95 4.49
CA VAL A 88 8.70 13.75 4.37
C VAL A 88 9.19 13.67 2.93
N GLY A 89 8.31 13.90 1.98
CA GLY A 89 8.62 13.81 0.55
C GLY A 89 8.36 12.40 0.01
N LEU A 90 7.85 12.36 -1.23
CA LEU A 90 7.45 11.13 -1.92
C LEU A 90 8.66 10.23 -2.23
N GLU A 91 9.81 10.83 -2.47
CA GLU A 91 11.11 10.19 -2.67
C GLU A 91 11.62 9.40 -1.45
N ASN A 92 11.19 9.78 -0.24
CA ASN A 92 11.61 9.13 1.01
C ASN A 92 10.63 8.05 1.47
N ALA A 93 9.52 7.86 0.74
CA ALA A 93 8.45 6.93 1.09
C ALA A 93 7.93 6.19 -0.16
N LEU A 94 8.85 5.72 -1.00
CA LEU A 94 8.53 5.18 -2.34
C LEU A 94 7.57 3.99 -2.32
N ASP A 95 7.66 3.14 -1.31
CA ASP A 95 6.90 1.89 -1.26
C ASP A 95 5.53 2.05 -0.60
N LEU A 96 5.32 3.11 0.19
CA LEU A 96 4.07 3.29 0.94
C LEU A 96 2.83 3.45 0.05
N PRO A 97 2.85 4.23 -1.05
CA PRO A 97 1.75 4.24 -2.00
C PRO A 97 1.46 2.87 -2.61
N HIS A 98 2.48 2.00 -2.71
CA HIS A 98 2.41 0.65 -3.26
C HIS A 98 2.01 -0.42 -2.22
N ALA A 99 2.05 -0.12 -0.92
CA ALA A 99 1.57 -0.97 0.17
C ALA A 99 0.03 -1.07 0.26
N ALA A 100 -0.63 -1.09 -0.90
CA ALA A 100 -2.08 -1.19 -1.04
C ALA A 100 -2.43 -2.03 -2.26
N THR A 101 -3.38 -2.96 -2.08
CA THR A 101 -3.97 -3.76 -3.17
C THR A 101 -4.97 -2.96 -4.01
N LEU A 102 -5.30 -1.73 -3.58
CA LEU A 102 -6.36 -0.89 -4.16
C LEU A 102 -7.74 -1.59 -4.20
N CYS A 103 -8.07 -2.39 -3.18
CA CYS A 103 -9.38 -3.06 -3.08
C CYS A 103 -10.56 -2.10 -2.81
N GLY A 104 -10.31 -0.83 -2.45
CA GLY A 104 -11.34 0.19 -2.26
C GLY A 104 -11.96 0.26 -0.85
N GLU A 105 -11.83 -0.79 -0.05
CA GLU A 105 -12.53 -0.93 1.24
C GLU A 105 -12.25 0.23 2.23
N CYS A 106 -11.01 0.75 2.25
CA CYS A 106 -10.67 1.87 3.13
C CYS A 106 -11.42 3.17 2.80
N GLY A 107 -11.87 3.35 1.55
CA GLY A 107 -12.73 4.47 1.15
C GLY A 107 -14.18 4.25 1.58
N VAL A 108 -14.68 3.00 1.47
CA VAL A 108 -16.05 2.62 1.87
C VAL A 108 -16.23 2.73 3.38
N ALA A 109 -15.29 2.20 4.16
CA ALA A 109 -15.36 2.18 5.61
C ALA A 109 -15.05 3.53 6.28
N CYS A 110 -14.65 4.57 5.52
CA CYS A 110 -14.24 5.85 6.07
C CYS A 110 -15.47 6.69 6.50
N PRO A 111 -15.67 6.96 7.81
CA PRO A 111 -16.85 7.72 8.27
C PRO A 111 -16.81 9.19 7.86
N VAL A 112 -15.63 9.72 7.55
CA VAL A 112 -15.38 11.10 7.10
C VAL A 112 -15.11 11.19 5.59
N LYS A 113 -15.42 10.11 4.85
CA LYS A 113 -15.45 10.05 3.37
C LYS A 113 -14.14 10.48 2.69
N ILE A 114 -12.99 10.07 3.23
CA ILE A 114 -11.68 10.31 2.60
C ILE A 114 -11.49 9.28 1.48
N PRO A 115 -11.22 9.70 0.23
CA PRO A 115 -11.04 8.81 -0.91
C PRO A 115 -9.63 8.20 -0.93
N LEU A 116 -9.25 7.47 0.11
CA LEU A 116 -7.92 6.89 0.29
C LEU A 116 -7.38 6.12 -0.93
N PRO A 117 -8.17 5.27 -1.63
CA PRO A 117 -7.69 4.57 -2.83
C PRO A 117 -7.24 5.51 -3.94
N ASP A 118 -7.97 6.61 -4.17
CA ASP A 118 -7.63 7.59 -5.22
C ASP A 118 -6.42 8.41 -4.84
N LEU A 119 -6.29 8.80 -3.56
CA LEU A 119 -5.11 9.51 -3.07
C LEU A 119 -3.83 8.67 -3.24
N LEU A 120 -3.91 7.37 -2.90
CA LEU A 120 -2.80 6.43 -3.10
C LEU A 120 -2.45 6.27 -4.58
N ARG A 121 -3.46 6.16 -5.46
CA ARG A 121 -3.25 6.10 -6.91
C ARG A 121 -2.58 7.36 -7.42
N LYS A 122 -3.01 8.54 -6.97
CA LYS A 122 -2.43 9.83 -7.36
C LYS A 122 -0.97 9.98 -6.91
N LEU A 123 -0.61 9.44 -5.74
CA LEU A 123 0.79 9.36 -5.33
C LEU A 123 1.62 8.46 -6.25
N ARG A 124 1.09 7.32 -6.70
CA ARG A 124 1.76 6.46 -7.69
C ARG A 124 1.93 7.17 -9.05
N GLU A 125 0.91 7.89 -9.51
CA GLU A 125 0.98 8.72 -10.72
C GLU A 125 2.12 9.75 -10.59
N LYS A 126 2.17 10.50 -9.48
CA LYS A 126 3.27 11.45 -9.21
C LYS A 126 4.65 10.79 -9.16
N GLN A 127 4.77 9.57 -8.66
CA GLN A 127 6.05 8.83 -8.68
C GLN A 127 6.50 8.51 -10.10
N VAL A 128 5.57 8.17 -10.98
CA VAL A 128 5.86 7.91 -12.39
C VAL A 128 6.25 9.19 -13.11
N ASP A 129 5.48 10.27 -12.92
CA ASP A 129 5.72 11.57 -13.57
C ASP A 129 7.06 12.18 -13.17
N ARG A 130 7.42 12.07 -11.88
CA ARG A 130 8.71 12.52 -11.34
C ARG A 130 9.86 11.53 -11.60
N GLY A 131 9.59 10.38 -12.22
CA GLY A 131 10.61 9.36 -12.51
C GLY A 131 11.28 8.73 -11.28
N LEU A 132 10.58 8.70 -10.14
CA LEU A 132 11.13 8.25 -8.85
C LEU A 132 11.28 6.73 -8.73
N ARG A 133 10.53 5.95 -9.53
CA ARG A 133 10.65 4.49 -9.54
C ARG A 133 11.84 4.03 -10.39
N PRO A 134 12.52 2.91 -10.03
CA PRO A 134 13.65 2.38 -10.77
C PRO A 134 13.36 2.21 -12.27
N ALA A 135 14.34 2.55 -13.12
CA ALA A 135 14.21 2.38 -14.57
C ALA A 135 13.95 0.92 -14.99
N SER A 136 14.52 -0.04 -14.24
CA SER A 136 14.31 -1.48 -14.44
C SER A 136 12.85 -1.88 -14.23
N GLU A 137 12.17 -1.34 -13.22
CA GLU A 137 10.75 -1.58 -12.96
C GLU A 137 9.89 -1.03 -14.10
N ARG A 138 10.13 0.22 -14.50
CA ARG A 138 9.40 0.86 -15.60
C ARG A 138 9.57 0.11 -16.91
N LEU A 139 10.78 -0.33 -17.22
CA LEU A 139 11.07 -1.15 -18.39
C LEU A 139 10.38 -2.53 -18.29
N GLY A 140 10.44 -3.17 -17.13
CA GLY A 140 9.77 -4.45 -16.87
C GLY A 140 8.26 -4.37 -17.13
N ILE A 141 7.59 -3.35 -16.61
CA ILE A 141 6.16 -3.12 -16.83
C ILE A 141 5.85 -2.83 -18.30
N ARG A 142 6.68 -2.02 -19.00
CA ARG A 142 6.52 -1.76 -20.44
C ARG A 142 6.68 -3.01 -21.30
N MET A 143 7.67 -3.84 -21.00
CA MET A 143 7.86 -5.11 -21.69
C MET A 143 6.67 -6.03 -21.43
N TRP A 144 6.24 -6.15 -20.17
CA TRP A 144 5.09 -6.97 -19.81
C TRP A 144 3.81 -6.50 -20.52
N SER A 145 3.54 -5.19 -20.57
CA SER A 145 2.35 -4.66 -21.24
C SER A 145 2.35 -4.96 -22.74
N TRP A 146 3.51 -4.83 -23.39
CA TRP A 146 3.70 -5.21 -24.80
C TRP A 146 3.42 -6.70 -25.05
N PHE A 147 3.85 -7.59 -24.16
CA PHE A 147 3.52 -9.01 -24.24
C PHE A 147 2.04 -9.29 -23.96
N ALA A 148 1.49 -8.71 -22.89
CA ALA A 148 0.12 -8.93 -22.44
C ALA A 148 -0.94 -8.51 -23.47
N GLN A 149 -0.67 -7.46 -24.26
CA GLN A 149 -1.53 -7.01 -25.35
C GLN A 149 -1.52 -7.93 -26.57
N ARG A 150 -0.65 -8.96 -26.62
CA ARG A 150 -0.55 -9.93 -27.73
C ARG A 150 -0.93 -11.33 -27.26
N PRO A 151 -2.21 -11.74 -27.33
CA PRO A 151 -2.70 -12.97 -26.70
C PRO A 151 -1.96 -14.25 -27.13
N ARG A 152 -1.62 -14.40 -28.42
CA ARG A 152 -0.91 -15.58 -28.94
C ARG A 152 0.52 -15.67 -28.40
N LEU A 153 1.24 -14.55 -28.42
CA LEU A 153 2.60 -14.47 -27.91
C LEU A 153 2.63 -14.69 -26.40
N TYR A 154 1.72 -14.04 -25.67
CA TYR A 154 1.58 -14.24 -24.23
C TYR A 154 1.23 -15.68 -23.87
N ALA A 155 0.37 -16.35 -24.64
CA ALA A 155 0.05 -17.76 -24.44
C ALA A 155 1.25 -18.68 -24.67
N LEU A 156 2.03 -18.43 -25.73
CA LEU A 156 3.26 -19.19 -26.01
C LEU A 156 4.30 -18.97 -24.89
N ALA A 157 4.57 -17.72 -24.54
CA ALA A 157 5.51 -17.36 -23.48
C ALA A 157 5.12 -17.98 -22.13
N ALA A 158 3.84 -17.91 -21.75
CA ALA A 158 3.34 -18.53 -20.53
C ALA A 158 3.49 -20.05 -20.54
N ARG A 159 3.31 -20.71 -21.70
CA ARG A 159 3.50 -22.16 -21.84
C ARG A 159 4.96 -22.56 -21.68
N ILE A 160 5.87 -21.81 -22.29
CA ILE A 160 7.32 -22.01 -22.13
C ILE A 160 7.72 -21.79 -20.66
N ALA A 161 7.27 -20.69 -20.05
CA ALA A 161 7.55 -20.37 -18.65
C ALA A 161 7.04 -21.46 -17.69
N ALA A 162 5.81 -21.95 -17.87
CA ALA A 162 5.26 -23.01 -17.03
C ALA A 162 6.08 -24.31 -17.11
N ARG A 163 6.55 -24.69 -18.31
CA ARG A 163 7.41 -25.87 -18.49
C ARG A 163 8.80 -25.68 -17.91
N TYR A 164 9.38 -24.50 -18.09
CA TYR A 164 10.68 -24.15 -17.52
C TYR A 164 10.66 -24.14 -15.99
N LEU A 165 9.63 -23.53 -15.38
CA LEU A 165 9.45 -23.54 -13.92
C LEU A 165 9.20 -24.95 -13.38
N ARG A 166 8.47 -25.81 -14.12
CA ARG A 166 8.33 -27.23 -13.78
C ARG A 166 9.68 -27.95 -13.81
N PHE A 167 10.50 -27.68 -14.82
CA PHE A 167 11.83 -28.27 -14.94
C PHE A 167 12.74 -27.83 -13.79
N GLN A 168 12.74 -26.53 -13.45
CA GLN A 168 13.49 -26.02 -12.30
C GLN A 168 13.04 -26.60 -10.95
N GLY A 169 11.75 -26.95 -10.81
CA GLY A 169 11.24 -27.61 -9.60
C GLY A 169 11.80 -29.02 -9.36
N GLY A 170 12.44 -29.64 -10.36
CA GLY A 170 13.06 -30.96 -10.24
C GLY A 170 12.10 -32.05 -9.75
N GLY A 171 12.66 -33.07 -9.08
CA GLY A 171 11.89 -34.18 -8.50
C GLY A 171 11.01 -33.76 -7.31
N LEU A 172 11.44 -32.75 -6.55
CA LEU A 172 10.75 -32.25 -5.36
C LEU A 172 9.54 -31.36 -5.70
N ARG A 173 9.42 -30.90 -6.96
CA ARG A 173 8.40 -29.94 -7.41
C ARG A 173 8.39 -28.64 -6.60
N MET A 174 9.55 -28.22 -6.11
CA MET A 174 9.72 -26.98 -5.34
C MET A 174 10.82 -26.14 -5.97
N ILE A 175 10.58 -24.82 -6.07
CA ILE A 175 11.50 -23.85 -6.66
C ILE A 175 12.15 -23.08 -5.52
N ASN A 176 13.47 -23.24 -5.41
CA ASN A 176 14.28 -22.65 -4.33
C ASN A 176 15.07 -21.43 -4.79
N HIS A 177 15.12 -21.18 -6.10
CA HIS A 177 15.81 -20.01 -6.65
C HIS A 177 15.13 -19.51 -7.94
N LEU A 178 14.72 -18.25 -7.95
CA LEU A 178 14.24 -17.55 -9.15
C LEU A 178 15.28 -16.53 -9.63
N PRO A 179 15.90 -16.70 -10.82
CA PRO A 179 17.02 -15.86 -11.28
C PRO A 179 16.71 -14.35 -11.41
N PHE A 180 15.43 -13.95 -11.43
CA PHE A 180 14.98 -12.55 -11.42
C PHE A 180 13.97 -12.25 -10.30
N GLY A 181 13.83 -13.17 -9.35
CA GLY A 181 12.87 -13.10 -8.25
C GLY A 181 13.49 -13.55 -6.93
N LYS A 182 14.81 -13.37 -6.76
CA LYS A 182 15.55 -13.87 -5.59
C LYS A 182 14.87 -13.46 -4.27
N GLY A 183 14.39 -12.23 -4.16
CA GLY A 183 13.67 -11.74 -2.97
C GLY A 183 12.45 -12.59 -2.57
N TRP A 184 11.83 -13.31 -3.52
CA TRP A 184 10.72 -14.21 -3.25
C TRP A 184 11.14 -15.61 -2.80
N THR A 185 12.40 -16.01 -3.06
CA THR A 185 12.94 -17.33 -2.72
C THR A 185 13.98 -17.29 -1.60
N VAL A 186 14.27 -16.12 -1.01
CA VAL A 186 15.25 -15.97 0.10
C VAL A 186 14.80 -16.71 1.37
N GLY A 187 13.50 -16.79 1.64
CA GLY A 187 12.95 -17.45 2.84
C GLY A 187 11.73 -18.30 2.57
N ARG A 188 11.43 -18.60 1.30
CA ARG A 188 10.23 -19.36 0.91
C ARG A 188 10.50 -20.23 -0.30
N GLU A 189 10.22 -21.51 -0.18
CA GLU A 189 10.14 -22.41 -1.32
C GLU A 189 8.76 -22.29 -1.98
N MET A 190 8.72 -22.29 -3.31
CA MET A 190 7.47 -22.18 -4.06
C MET A 190 7.12 -23.48 -4.78
N PRO A 191 5.85 -23.91 -4.77
CA PRO A 191 5.45 -25.07 -5.55
C PRO A 191 5.62 -24.81 -7.05
N ALA A 192 6.31 -25.71 -7.74
CA ALA A 192 6.46 -25.65 -9.18
C ALA A 192 5.10 -25.88 -9.88
N PRO A 193 4.79 -25.13 -10.94
CA PRO A 193 3.57 -25.33 -11.69
C PRO A 193 3.56 -26.70 -12.38
N PRO A 194 2.38 -27.24 -12.73
CA PRO A 194 2.25 -28.55 -13.36
C PRO A 194 2.78 -28.62 -14.80
N GLY A 195 3.33 -27.53 -15.35
CA GLY A 195 3.83 -27.43 -16.73
C GLY A 195 2.75 -27.23 -17.80
N ARG A 196 1.48 -27.20 -17.39
CA ARG A 196 0.33 -26.85 -18.24
C ARG A 196 -0.25 -25.53 -17.77
N THR A 197 -0.60 -24.66 -18.71
CA THR A 197 -1.26 -23.39 -18.39
C THR A 197 -2.77 -23.59 -18.22
N PHE A 198 -3.44 -22.63 -17.58
CA PHE A 198 -4.91 -22.62 -17.52
C PHE A 198 -5.54 -22.71 -18.92
N ARG A 199 -4.97 -22.02 -19.93
CA ARG A 199 -5.46 -22.08 -21.31
C ARG A 199 -5.37 -23.48 -21.91
N ASP A 200 -4.29 -24.22 -21.65
CA ASP A 200 -4.14 -25.61 -22.12
C ASP A 200 -5.19 -26.52 -21.45
N LEU A 201 -5.41 -26.35 -20.14
CA LEU A 201 -6.40 -27.12 -19.39
C LEU A 201 -7.83 -26.82 -19.88
N TYR A 202 -8.13 -25.54 -20.12
CA TYR A 202 -9.43 -25.09 -20.61
C TYR A 202 -9.72 -25.59 -22.03
N ALA A 203 -8.76 -25.50 -22.95
CA ALA A 203 -8.89 -26.03 -24.30
C ALA A 203 -9.14 -27.55 -24.31
N LYS A 204 -8.41 -28.30 -23.48
CA LYS A 204 -8.61 -29.75 -23.31
C LYS A 204 -10.00 -30.09 -22.78
N ARG A 205 -10.57 -29.25 -21.91
CA ARG A 205 -11.91 -29.44 -21.34
C ARG A 205 -13.03 -29.10 -22.33
N LYS A 206 -12.84 -28.12 -23.22
CA LYS A 206 -13.79 -27.77 -24.29
C LYS A 206 -13.78 -28.74 -25.48
N GLY A 207 -12.69 -29.47 -25.68
CA GLY A 207 -12.59 -30.53 -26.70
C GLY A 207 -13.07 -31.91 -26.21
N ARG A 208 -13.67 -31.97 -25.02
CA ARG A 208 -14.43 -33.11 -24.48
C ARG A 208 -15.89 -32.72 -24.43
#